data_AF-A0A6P1M7M9-F1
#
_entry.id   AF-A0A6P1M7M9-F1
#
_cell.length_a   1.000
_cell.length_b   1.000
_cell.length_c   1.000
_cell.angle_alpha   90.00
_cell.angle_beta   90.00
_cell.angle_gamma   90.00
#
_symmetry.space_group_name_H-M   'P 1'
#
loop_
_entity.id
_entity.type
_entity.pdbx_description
1 polymer ?
#
loop_
_entity_poly.entity_id
_entity_poly.type
_entity_poly.pdbx_seq_one_letter_code
_entity_poly.pdbx_strand_id
1 'polypeptide(L)'
;MKIVETGFGKWKKGGQFYKIAPSAGQTLAQMRAEAEAAGYSLVTPSALEKAAMLKKREIASARYDAEFAGFTDPASGLFIRTDERTRSLLTAAKLRAQANAAYLVENWKTADGSFITLDAPTIIALEAAVHDFIEAQFAKEAALVTQIDSATTTQEVNAITW
;
A
#
# COMPACT_ATOMS: atom_id res chain seq x y z
N MET A 1 15.09 -10.79 -12.65
CA MET A 1 14.98 -10.63 -11.19
C MET A 1 15.60 -11.86 -10.54
N LYS A 2 16.90 -11.84 -10.23
CA LYS A 2 17.51 -12.88 -9.40
C LYS A 2 17.06 -12.59 -7.98
N ILE A 3 16.33 -13.52 -7.36
CA ILE A 3 16.18 -13.53 -5.92
C ILE A 3 17.57 -13.84 -5.39
N VAL A 4 18.38 -12.81 -5.23
CA VAL A 4 19.64 -12.94 -4.51
C VAL A 4 19.22 -13.14 -3.07
N GLU A 5 19.68 -14.22 -2.43
CA GLU A 5 19.64 -14.39 -0.98
C GLU A 5 20.56 -13.33 -0.31
N THR A 6 20.35 -12.05 -0.61
CA THR A 6 21.19 -10.95 -0.14
C THR A 6 20.77 -10.58 1.26
N GLY A 7 21.46 -11.18 2.23
CA GLY A 7 21.84 -10.55 3.48
C GLY A 7 20.72 -10.28 4.49
N PHE A 8 21.08 -10.25 5.77
CA PHE A 8 20.17 -9.91 6.88
C PHE A 8 19.15 -11.00 7.25
N GLY A 9 19.63 -12.21 7.53
CA GLY A 9 18.87 -13.10 8.40
C GLY A 9 18.63 -12.44 9.77
N LYS A 10 17.43 -12.57 10.34
CA LYS A 10 17.20 -12.21 11.74
C LYS A 10 17.85 -13.29 12.60
N TRP A 11 18.86 -12.93 13.38
CA TRP A 11 19.52 -13.84 14.33
C TRP A 11 18.90 -13.67 15.70
N LYS A 12 18.81 -14.73 16.50
CA LYS A 12 18.28 -14.68 17.87
C LYS A 12 19.32 -15.16 18.87
N LYS A 13 19.49 -14.43 19.98
CA LYS A 13 20.29 -14.84 21.14
C LYS A 13 19.66 -14.27 22.41
N GLY A 14 19.48 -15.10 23.45
CA GLY A 14 18.87 -14.65 24.71
C GLY A 14 17.49 -14.01 24.56
N GLY A 15 16.70 -14.41 23.56
CA GLY A 15 15.37 -13.82 23.29
C GLY A 15 15.37 -12.57 22.41
N GLN A 16 16.52 -11.92 22.19
CA GLN A 16 16.65 -10.71 21.38
C GLN A 16 17.03 -11.02 19.93
N PHE A 17 16.62 -10.14 19.01
CA PHE A 17 16.94 -10.22 17.59
C PHE A 17 18.13 -9.33 17.22
N TYR A 18 18.98 -9.84 16.33
CA TYR A 18 20.18 -9.16 15.85
C TYR A 18 20.28 -9.24 14.33
N LYS A 19 20.86 -8.19 13.74
CA LYS A 19 21.37 -8.23 12.37
C LYS A 19 22.86 -8.52 12.45
N ILE A 20 23.28 -9.64 11.89
CA ILE A 20 24.70 -10.00 11.78
C ILE A 20 25.07 -9.91 10.30
N ALA A 21 26.20 -9.27 10.03
CA ALA A 21 26.75 -9.08 8.70
C ALA A 21 28.20 -9.62 8.66
N PRO A 22 28.66 -10.11 7.51
CA PRO A 22 30.02 -10.63 7.38
C PRO A 22 31.04 -9.49 7.51
N SER A 23 32.16 -9.80 8.17
CA SER A 23 33.32 -8.92 8.21
C SER A 23 34.04 -8.87 6.85
N ALA A 24 34.92 -7.88 6.64
CA ALA A 24 35.67 -7.75 5.40
C ALA A 24 36.48 -9.03 5.10
N GLY A 25 36.29 -9.61 3.91
CA GLY A 25 36.95 -10.87 3.50
C GLY A 25 36.34 -12.14 4.09
N GLN A 26 35.33 -12.03 4.98
CA GLN A 26 34.63 -13.17 5.54
C GLN A 26 33.54 -13.67 4.58
N THR A 27 33.54 -14.96 4.30
CA THR A 27 32.43 -15.60 3.57
C THR A 27 31.18 -15.71 4.44
N LEU A 28 30.00 -15.82 3.81
CA LEU A 28 28.74 -16.03 4.55
C LEU A 28 28.75 -17.30 5.40
N ALA A 29 29.41 -18.37 4.93
CA ALA A 29 29.54 -19.62 5.66
C ALA A 29 30.38 -19.44 6.93
N GLN A 30 31.50 -18.71 6.84
CA GLN A 30 32.35 -18.40 8.01
C GLN A 30 31.60 -17.53 9.02
N MET A 31 30.91 -16.48 8.56
CA MET A 31 30.08 -15.62 9.44
C MET A 31 29.00 -16.43 10.16
N ARG A 32 28.34 -17.34 9.45
CA ARG A 32 27.31 -18.21 10.03
C ARG A 32 27.89 -19.13 11.11
N ALA A 33 29.00 -19.80 10.81
CA ALA A 33 29.66 -20.68 11.77
C ALA A 33 30.09 -19.91 13.04
N GLU A 34 30.62 -18.70 12.88
CA GLU A 34 31.03 -17.84 14.00
C GLU A 34 29.82 -17.36 14.83
N ALA A 35 28.74 -16.94 14.18
CA ALA A 35 27.51 -16.54 14.87
C ALA A 35 26.89 -17.70 15.65
N GLU A 36 26.82 -18.89 15.05
CA GLU A 36 26.34 -20.11 15.71
C GLU A 36 27.24 -20.49 16.90
N ALA A 37 28.57 -20.43 16.75
CA ALA A 37 29.51 -20.65 17.84
C ALA A 37 29.36 -19.62 18.98
N ALA A 38 29.00 -18.38 18.65
CA ALA A 38 28.72 -17.32 19.62
C ALA A 38 27.31 -17.42 20.26
N GLY A 39 26.54 -18.49 19.96
CA GLY A 39 25.23 -18.76 20.55
C GLY A 39 24.07 -18.01 19.88
N TYR A 40 24.26 -17.52 18.65
CA TYR A 40 23.17 -16.99 17.84
C TYR A 40 22.52 -18.09 17.01
N SER A 41 21.21 -18.03 16.83
CA SER A 41 20.47 -18.92 15.94
C SER A 41 19.82 -18.12 14.82
N LEU A 42 20.01 -18.56 13.57
CA LEU A 42 19.35 -17.95 12.42
C LEU A 42 17.85 -18.27 12.46
N VAL A 43 17.02 -17.23 12.42
CA VAL A 43 15.56 -17.38 12.32
C VAL A 43 15.19 -17.37 10.85
N THR A 44 14.88 -18.55 10.33
CA THR A 44 14.27 -18.73 9.01
C THR A 44 12.75 -18.70 9.15
N PRO A 45 12.04 -17.84 8.40
CA PRO A 45 10.58 -17.89 8.37
C PRO A 45 10.11 -19.24 7.80
N SER A 46 9.07 -19.79 8.42
CA SER A 46 8.31 -20.94 7.92
C SER A 46 7.73 -20.68 6.52
N ALA A 47 7.31 -21.74 5.84
CA ALA A 47 6.63 -21.62 4.55
C ALA A 47 5.36 -20.75 4.65
N LEU A 48 4.61 -20.86 5.76
CA LEU A 48 3.43 -20.06 6.03
C LEU A 48 3.77 -18.57 6.21
N GLU A 49 4.78 -18.24 7.02
CA GLU A 49 5.22 -16.85 7.21
C GLU A 49 5.70 -16.22 5.89
N LYS A 50 6.44 -16.98 5.07
CA LYS A 50 6.85 -16.52 3.73
C LYS A 50 5.64 -16.26 2.84
N ALA A 51 4.67 -17.16 2.80
CA ALA A 51 3.45 -16.99 2.02
C ALA A 51 2.68 -15.74 2.47
N ALA A 52 2.51 -15.54 3.77
CA ALA A 52 1.84 -14.37 4.33
C ALA A 52 2.56 -13.06 3.96
N MET A 53 3.88 -13.01 4.07
CA MET A 53 4.68 -11.84 3.67
C MET A 53 4.52 -11.50 2.18
N LEU A 54 4.54 -12.51 1.31
CA LEU A 54 4.38 -12.30 -0.14
C LEU A 54 2.96 -11.85 -0.47
N LYS A 55 1.94 -12.49 0.14
CA LYS A 55 0.54 -12.14 -0.08
C LYS A 55 0.23 -10.72 0.38
N LYS A 56 0.76 -10.26 1.52
CA LYS A 56 0.62 -8.85 1.94
C LYS A 56 1.19 -7.87 0.93
N ARG A 57 2.31 -8.18 0.28
CA ARG A 57 2.88 -7.34 -0.78
C ARG A 57 2.02 -7.33 -2.04
N GLU A 58 1.46 -8.48 -2.41
CA GLU A 58 0.52 -8.61 -3.53
C GLU A 58 -0.74 -7.75 -3.29
N ILE A 59 -1.36 -7.87 -2.11
CA ILE A 59 -2.51 -7.05 -1.70
C ILE A 59 -2.16 -5.56 -1.69
N ALA A 60 -1.02 -5.17 -1.14
CA ALA A 60 -0.58 -3.77 -1.13
C ALA A 60 -0.39 -3.20 -2.54
N SER A 61 0.13 -4.00 -3.48
CA SER A 61 0.26 -3.62 -4.89
C SER A 61 -1.11 -3.47 -5.55
N ALA A 62 -2.02 -4.43 -5.35
CA ALA A 62 -3.36 -4.38 -5.92
C ALA A 62 -4.19 -3.22 -5.36
N ARG A 63 -4.04 -2.90 -4.07
CA ARG A 63 -4.60 -1.69 -3.47
C ARG A 63 -4.09 -0.45 -4.19
N TYR A 64 -2.78 -0.33 -4.38
CA TYR A 64 -2.19 0.83 -5.06
C TYR A 64 -2.78 1.00 -6.46
N ASP A 65 -2.89 -0.06 -7.24
CA ASP A 65 -3.53 0.00 -8.57
C ASP A 65 -4.99 0.47 -8.48
N ALA A 66 -5.75 -0.07 -7.52
CA ALA A 66 -7.15 0.28 -7.31
C ALA A 66 -7.34 1.73 -6.80
N GLU A 67 -6.41 2.24 -6.00
CA GLU A 67 -6.37 3.62 -5.52
C GLU A 67 -6.22 4.64 -6.66
N PHE A 68 -5.55 4.25 -7.75
CA PHE A 68 -5.32 5.07 -8.95
C PHE A 68 -6.34 4.81 -10.07
N ALA A 69 -7.14 3.75 -9.98
CA ALA A 69 -8.08 3.36 -11.02
C ALA A 69 -9.24 4.34 -11.23
N GLY A 70 -9.48 5.26 -10.29
CA GLY A 70 -10.65 6.13 -10.30
C GLY A 70 -11.95 5.39 -9.99
N PHE A 71 -13.06 6.12 -10.00
CA PHE A 71 -14.39 5.55 -9.82
C PHE A 71 -15.43 6.38 -10.58
N THR A 72 -16.57 5.77 -10.87
CA THR A 72 -17.73 6.48 -11.39
C THR A 72 -18.60 6.91 -10.22
N ASP A 73 -18.83 8.22 -10.08
CA ASP A 73 -19.76 8.72 -9.07
C ASP A 73 -21.18 8.25 -9.40
N PRO A 74 -21.85 7.51 -8.51
CA PRO A 74 -23.18 6.96 -8.78
C PRO A 74 -24.26 8.04 -8.90
N ALA A 75 -24.06 9.24 -8.33
CA ALA A 75 -25.03 10.32 -8.40
C ALA A 75 -24.99 11.05 -9.75
N SER A 76 -23.79 11.38 -10.25
CA SER A 76 -23.61 12.12 -11.50
C SER A 76 -23.34 11.25 -12.73
N GLY A 77 -22.92 9.99 -12.54
CA GLY A 77 -22.41 9.14 -13.62
C GLY A 77 -21.04 9.56 -14.16
N LEU A 78 -20.41 10.57 -13.56
CA LEU A 78 -19.11 11.07 -14.00
C LEU A 78 -17.99 10.13 -13.52
N PHE A 79 -17.09 9.77 -14.43
CA PHE A 79 -15.85 9.11 -14.03
C PHE A 79 -14.85 10.11 -13.46
N ILE A 80 -14.45 9.88 -12.22
CA ILE A 80 -13.53 10.70 -11.44
C ILE A 80 -12.21 9.96 -11.33
N ARG A 81 -11.14 10.59 -11.82
CA ARG A 81 -9.79 10.08 -11.62
C ARG A 81 -9.36 10.28 -10.18
N THR A 82 -8.60 9.34 -9.66
CA THR A 82 -8.02 9.43 -8.31
C THR A 82 -6.50 9.42 -8.36
N ASP A 83 -5.89 9.86 -9.46
CA ASP A 83 -4.43 10.04 -9.54
C ASP A 83 -3.96 11.21 -8.67
N GLU A 84 -2.67 11.22 -8.31
CA GLU A 84 -2.08 12.23 -7.41
C GLU A 84 -2.32 13.67 -7.86
N ARG A 85 -2.32 13.92 -9.18
CA ARG A 85 -2.57 15.26 -9.72
C ARG A 85 -4.03 15.65 -9.50
N THR A 86 -4.97 14.76 -9.81
CA THR A 86 -6.40 15.03 -9.56
C THR A 86 -6.66 15.31 -8.08
N ARG A 87 -6.09 14.51 -7.17
CA ARG A 87 -6.20 14.73 -5.71
C ARG A 87 -5.66 16.09 -5.29
N SER A 88 -4.42 16.41 -5.71
CA SER A 88 -3.76 17.66 -5.34
C SER A 88 -4.54 18.89 -5.81
N LEU A 89 -5.03 18.86 -7.05
CA LEU A 89 -5.85 19.95 -7.61
C LEU A 89 -7.18 20.08 -6.88
N LEU A 90 -7.84 18.96 -6.57
CA LEU A 90 -9.15 18.96 -5.92
C LEU A 90 -9.06 19.44 -4.47
N THR A 91 -8.04 19.04 -3.72
CA THR A 91 -7.76 19.56 -2.38
C THR A 91 -7.52 21.07 -2.40
N ALA A 92 -6.71 21.58 -3.34
CA ALA A 92 -6.48 23.02 -3.48
C ALA A 92 -7.77 23.78 -3.87
N ALA A 93 -8.59 23.20 -4.75
CA ALA A 93 -9.88 23.78 -5.13
C ALA A 93 -10.86 23.79 -3.95
N LYS A 94 -10.93 22.72 -3.14
CA LYS A 94 -11.75 22.64 -1.93
C LYS A 94 -11.41 23.75 -0.93
N LEU A 95 -10.12 24.01 -0.68
CA LEU A 95 -9.71 25.09 0.22
C LEU A 95 -10.23 26.47 -0.25
N ARG A 96 -10.20 26.72 -1.56
CA ARG A 96 -10.76 27.95 -2.15
C ARG A 96 -12.28 28.00 -2.06
N ALA A 97 -12.95 26.89 -2.35
CA ALA A 97 -14.39 26.74 -2.26
C ALA A 97 -14.92 26.96 -0.83
N GLN A 98 -14.20 26.46 0.18
CA GLN A 98 -14.54 26.68 1.60
C GLN A 98 -14.40 28.15 2.02
N ALA A 99 -13.42 28.87 1.45
CA ALA A 99 -13.21 30.28 1.73
C ALA A 99 -14.17 31.21 0.96
N ASN A 100 -14.71 30.76 -0.17
CA ASN A 100 -15.60 31.54 -1.02
C ASN A 100 -16.68 30.65 -1.65
N ALA A 101 -17.92 30.77 -1.15
CA ALA A 101 -19.06 30.01 -1.65
C ALA A 101 -19.44 30.34 -3.12
N ALA A 102 -19.00 31.47 -3.67
CA ALA A 102 -19.18 31.83 -5.08
C ALA A 102 -17.99 31.40 -5.97
N TYR A 103 -17.04 30.63 -5.44
CA TYR A 103 -15.91 30.14 -6.21
C TYR A 103 -16.35 29.15 -7.29
N LEU A 104 -15.81 29.35 -8.50
CA LEU A 104 -16.02 28.50 -9.66
C LEU A 104 -14.69 28.05 -10.24
N VAL A 105 -14.67 26.82 -10.75
CA VAL A 105 -13.64 26.33 -11.68
C VAL A 105 -14.30 26.10 -13.03
N GLU A 106 -14.19 27.07 -13.94
CA GLU A 106 -14.93 27.06 -15.21
C GLU A 106 -14.50 25.96 -16.18
N ASN A 107 -13.22 25.56 -16.12
CA ASN A 107 -12.59 24.66 -17.08
C ASN A 107 -11.95 23.45 -16.37
N TRP A 108 -12.75 22.70 -15.60
CA TRP A 108 -12.30 21.44 -15.03
C TRP A 108 -12.28 20.35 -16.12
N LYS A 109 -11.09 19.82 -16.41
CA LYS A 109 -10.95 18.74 -17.41
C LYS A 109 -11.32 17.38 -16.81
N THR A 110 -12.35 16.75 -17.37
CA THR A 110 -12.80 15.39 -17.02
C THR A 110 -11.88 14.33 -17.65
N ALA A 111 -12.07 13.07 -17.27
CA ALA A 111 -11.23 11.97 -17.76
C ALA A 111 -11.40 11.69 -19.27
N ASP A 112 -12.60 11.90 -19.82
CA ASP A 112 -12.89 11.75 -21.25
C ASP A 112 -12.36 12.92 -22.11
N GLY A 113 -11.78 13.93 -21.46
CA GLY A 113 -11.18 15.08 -22.11
C GLY A 113 -12.11 16.27 -22.34
N SER A 114 -13.39 16.16 -21.93
CA SER A 114 -14.30 17.30 -21.90
C SER A 114 -13.97 18.27 -20.74
N PHE A 115 -14.61 19.44 -20.75
CA PHE A 115 -14.43 20.46 -19.74
C PHE A 115 -15.78 20.84 -19.13
N ILE A 116 -15.83 20.94 -17.81
CA ILE A 116 -17.04 21.31 -17.06
C ILE A 116 -16.74 22.45 -16.09
N THR A 117 -17.77 23.20 -15.74
CA THR A 117 -17.71 24.15 -14.64
C THR A 117 -18.07 23.44 -13.34
N LEU A 118 -17.22 23.59 -12.33
CA LEU A 118 -17.49 23.12 -10.97
C LEU A 118 -17.76 24.32 -10.06
N ASP A 119 -18.85 24.28 -9.32
CA ASP A 119 -19.14 25.23 -8.25
C ASP A 119 -18.58 24.77 -6.90
N ALA A 120 -18.56 25.68 -5.92
CA ALA A 120 -18.00 25.40 -4.59
C ALA A 120 -18.64 24.18 -3.90
N PRO A 121 -19.98 24.01 -3.85
CA PRO A 121 -20.60 22.81 -3.29
C PRO A 121 -20.16 21.52 -4.00
N THR A 122 -20.11 21.51 -5.33
CA THR A 122 -19.70 20.34 -6.11
C THR A 122 -18.24 19.98 -5.86
N ILE A 123 -17.35 20.98 -5.80
CA ILE A 123 -15.92 20.75 -5.49
C ILE A 123 -15.76 20.08 -4.12
N ILE A 124 -16.47 20.57 -3.11
CA ILE A 124 -16.40 20.02 -1.75
C ILE A 124 -16.91 18.58 -1.72
N ALA A 125 -18.03 18.30 -2.40
CA ALA A 125 -18.61 16.96 -2.48
C ALA A 125 -17.71 15.97 -3.25
N LEU A 126 -17.15 16.40 -4.39
CA LEU A 126 -16.22 15.57 -5.16
C LEU A 126 -14.97 15.21 -4.37
N GLU A 127 -14.42 16.17 -3.62
CA GLU A 127 -13.24 15.91 -2.80
C GLU A 127 -13.52 14.90 -1.68
N ALA A 128 -14.66 15.03 -1.01
CA ALA A 128 -15.09 14.07 -0.01
C ALA A 128 -15.26 12.67 -0.61
N ALA A 129 -15.93 12.55 -1.76
CA ALA A 129 -16.11 11.28 -2.45
C ALA A 129 -14.78 10.63 -2.86
N VAL A 130 -13.81 11.41 -3.33
CA VAL A 130 -12.45 10.92 -3.63
C VAL A 130 -11.76 10.41 -2.36
N HIS A 131 -11.90 11.12 -1.24
CA HIS A 131 -11.33 10.71 0.03
C HIS A 131 -11.94 9.40 0.53
N ASP A 132 -13.27 9.32 0.58
CA ASP A 132 -14.02 8.14 0.99
C ASP A 132 -13.67 6.91 0.14
N PHE A 133 -13.52 7.10 -1.18
CA PHE A 133 -13.08 6.04 -2.08
C PHE A 133 -11.68 5.51 -1.70
N ILE A 134 -10.70 6.39 -1.50
CA ILE A 134 -9.33 6.00 -1.14
C ILE A 134 -9.31 5.30 0.22
N GLU A 135 -10.01 5.84 1.22
CA GLU A 135 -10.13 5.23 2.55
C GLU A 135 -10.74 3.83 2.47
N ALA A 136 -11.75 3.61 1.63
CA ALA A 136 -12.35 2.29 1.43
C ALA A 136 -11.33 1.27 0.89
N GLN A 137 -10.38 1.69 0.05
CA GLN A 137 -9.32 0.80 -0.43
C GLN A 137 -8.37 0.40 0.71
N PHE A 138 -7.98 1.33 1.58
CA PHE A 138 -7.17 1.00 2.75
C PHE A 138 -7.92 0.13 3.77
N ALA A 139 -9.21 0.39 3.99
CA ALA A 139 -10.05 -0.44 4.85
C ALA A 139 -10.13 -1.89 4.33
N LYS A 140 -10.26 -2.06 3.00
CA LYS A 140 -10.23 -3.37 2.35
C LYS A 140 -8.89 -4.08 2.53
N GLU A 141 -7.76 -3.39 2.33
CA GLU A 141 -6.43 -3.96 2.61
C GLU A 141 -6.31 -4.41 4.07
N ALA A 142 -6.72 -3.58 5.03
CA ALA A 142 -6.64 -3.92 6.45
C ALA A 142 -7.44 -5.18 6.80
N ALA A 143 -8.64 -5.33 6.23
CA ALA A 143 -9.46 -6.52 6.40
C ALA A 143 -8.78 -7.78 5.82
N LEU A 144 -8.20 -7.68 4.62
CA LEU A 144 -7.47 -8.79 3.99
C LEU A 144 -6.19 -9.14 4.74
N VAL A 145 -5.45 -8.15 5.27
CA VAL A 145 -4.28 -8.36 6.14
C VAL A 145 -4.67 -9.14 7.40
N THR A 146 -5.81 -8.81 8.01
CA THR A 146 -6.34 -9.55 9.17
C THR A 146 -6.64 -11.01 8.83
N GLN A 147 -7.21 -11.27 7.64
CA GLN A 147 -7.43 -12.63 7.17
C GLN A 147 -6.12 -13.39 6.94
N ILE A 148 -5.12 -12.74 6.34
CA ILE A 148 -3.78 -13.33 6.12
C ILE A 148 -3.13 -13.70 7.45
N ASP A 149 -3.21 -12.81 8.45
CA ASP A 149 -2.62 -13.05 9.78
C ASP A 149 -3.34 -14.14 10.58
N SER A 150 -4.61 -14.39 10.27
CA SER A 150 -5.41 -15.44 10.91
C SER A 150 -5.30 -16.80 10.20
N ALA A 151 -4.72 -16.85 9.00
CA ALA A 151 -4.58 -18.06 8.22
C ALA A 151 -3.60 -19.05 8.87
N THR A 152 -3.96 -20.32 8.89
CA THR A 152 -3.19 -21.41 9.50
C THR A 152 -2.47 -22.27 8.46
N THR A 153 -2.83 -22.13 7.19
CA THR A 153 -2.22 -22.89 6.08
C THR A 153 -1.81 -21.98 4.93
N THR A 154 -0.83 -22.44 4.13
CA THR A 154 -0.41 -21.72 2.92
C THR A 154 -1.53 -21.67 1.88
N GLN A 155 -2.42 -22.66 1.86
CA GLN A 155 -3.58 -22.69 0.96
C GLN A 155 -4.57 -21.57 1.30
N GLU A 156 -4.89 -21.38 2.58
CA GLU A 156 -5.75 -20.28 3.05
C GLU A 156 -5.16 -18.92 2.66
N VAL A 157 -3.85 -18.71 2.89
CA VAL A 157 -3.18 -17.46 2.47
C VAL A 157 -3.28 -17.24 0.96
N ASN A 158 -3.04 -18.29 0.17
CA ASN A 158 -3.06 -18.18 -1.29
C ASN A 158 -4.46 -17.93 -1.86
N ALA A 159 -5.52 -18.36 -1.15
CA ALA A 159 -6.90 -18.12 -1.54
C ALA A 159 -7.36 -16.67 -1.32
N ILE A 160 -6.65 -15.89 -0.51
CA ILE A 160 -6.96 -14.47 -0.29
C ILE A 160 -6.53 -13.68 -1.53
N THR A 161 -7.47 -12.91 -2.08
CA THR A 161 -7.27 -12.06 -3.25
C THR A 161 -7.72 -10.63 -2.93
N TRP A 162 -7.23 -9.67 -3.73
CA TRP A 162 -7.80 -8.33 -3.76
C TRP A 162 -9.25 -8.39 -4.23
#